data_AF-Q5T9Q8-F1
#
_entry.id   AF-Q5T9Q8-F1
#
_cell.length_a   1.000
_cell.length_b   1.000
_cell.length_c   1.000
_cell.angle_alpha   90.00
_cell.angle_beta   90.00
_cell.angle_gamma   90.00
#
_symmetry.space_group_name_H-M   'P 1'
#
loop_
_entity.id
_entity.type
_entity.pdbx_description
1 polymer ?
#
loop_
_entity_poly.entity_id
_entity_poly.type
_entity_poly.pdbx_seq_one_letter_code
_entity_poly.pdbx_strand_id
1 'polypeptide(L)'
;MAASMFYGRLVAVATLRNHRPRTAQRAAAQGPVLIGSSHGGVNIEDVAAESPEAIIKEPIDIEEGIKKEQALQLAQKMGFPPNIVESAAENMVKLYSLFLKYDATMIEINPMVEDSDGAVLCMDAKINFDSNSAYRQKKIFDLQDWTQEDERDK
;
A
#
# COMPACT_ATOMS: atom_id res chain seq x y z
N MET A 1 8.78 33.18 1.86
CA MET A 1 7.90 32.09 2.32
C MET A 1 8.11 30.94 1.34
N ALA A 2 8.66 29.82 1.79
CA ALA A 2 8.82 28.66 0.90
C ALA A 2 7.42 28.10 0.62
N ALA A 3 7.07 27.96 -0.65
CA ALA A 3 5.96 27.11 -1.04
C ALA A 3 6.30 25.71 -0.52
N SER A 4 5.58 25.25 0.51
CA SER A 4 5.55 23.84 0.87
C SER A 4 4.98 23.13 -0.36
N MET A 5 5.86 22.61 -1.21
CA MET A 5 5.47 21.66 -2.23
C MET A 5 4.95 20.45 -1.48
N PHE A 6 3.65 20.16 -1.61
CA PHE A 6 3.08 18.90 -1.19
C PHE A 6 3.72 17.79 -2.03
N TYR A 7 4.84 17.24 -1.56
CA TYR A 7 5.44 16.07 -2.18
C TYR A 7 4.63 14.85 -1.76
N GLY A 8 3.63 14.52 -2.59
CA GLY A 8 2.86 13.30 -2.43
C GLY A 8 3.76 12.08 -2.58
N ARG A 9 3.52 11.08 -1.75
CA ARG A 9 4.23 9.80 -1.79
C ARG A 9 3.21 8.69 -2.04
N LEU A 10 3.67 7.56 -2.58
CA LEU A 10 2.81 6.40 -2.79
C LEU A 10 3.13 5.34 -1.74
N VAL A 11 2.09 4.77 -1.13
CA VAL A 11 2.20 3.62 -0.23
C VAL A 11 1.21 2.56 -0.67
N ALA A 12 1.65 1.32 -0.83
CA ALA A 12 0.76 0.20 -1.06
C ALA A 12 1.11 -1.01 -0.18
N VAL A 13 0.09 -1.78 0.20
CA VAL A 13 0.22 -3.12 0.79
C VAL A 13 -0.44 -4.09 -0.17
N ALA A 14 0.32 -5.04 -0.72
CA ALA A 14 -0.20 -5.98 -1.70
C ALA A 14 0.41 -7.38 -1.52
N THR A 15 -0.35 -8.42 -1.86
CA THR A 15 0.21 -9.76 -2.03
C THR A 15 0.91 -9.88 -3.39
N LEU A 16 2.22 -10.16 -3.40
CA LEU A 16 2.93 -10.45 -4.65
C LEU A 16 2.57 -11.86 -5.15
N ARG A 17 1.91 -11.96 -6.30
CA ARG A 17 1.84 -13.20 -7.08
C ARG A 17 2.97 -13.19 -8.11
N ASN A 18 4.11 -13.81 -7.80
CA ASN A 18 5.18 -13.92 -8.79
C ASN A 18 4.78 -14.88 -9.92
N HIS A 19 4.77 -14.40 -11.18
CA HIS A 19 4.59 -15.21 -12.39
C HIS A 19 5.80 -16.10 -12.77
N ARG A 20 6.70 -16.43 -11.83
CA ARG A 20 7.86 -17.29 -12.11
C ARG A 20 7.50 -18.78 -12.02
N PRO A 21 8.14 -19.65 -12.84
CA PRO A 21 7.90 -21.09 -12.83
C PRO A 21 8.19 -21.71 -11.44
N ARG A 22 7.36 -22.68 -11.05
CA ARG A 22 7.22 -23.24 -9.69
C ARG A 22 8.50 -23.79 -9.05
N THR A 23 9.55 -24.03 -9.82
CA THR A 23 10.80 -24.66 -9.35
C THR A 23 11.79 -23.70 -8.69
N ALA A 24 11.63 -22.38 -8.84
CA ALA A 24 12.48 -21.36 -8.19
C ALA A 24 11.82 -20.73 -6.94
N GLN A 25 10.70 -21.28 -6.47
CA GLN A 25 9.68 -20.55 -5.70
C GLN A 25 9.74 -20.79 -4.17
N ARG A 26 10.92 -21.10 -3.62
CA ARG A 26 11.09 -21.20 -2.16
C ARG A 26 11.67 -19.94 -1.49
N ALA A 27 12.12 -18.95 -2.27
CA ALA A 27 12.77 -17.74 -1.75
C ALA A 27 12.09 -16.42 -2.17
N ALA A 28 11.03 -16.47 -2.98
CA ALA A 28 10.32 -15.28 -3.44
C ALA A 28 8.99 -15.15 -2.69
N ALA A 29 8.82 -14.07 -1.92
CA ALA A 29 7.77 -13.82 -0.95
C ALA A 29 6.38 -14.32 -1.39
N GLN A 30 5.90 -15.39 -0.75
CA GLN A 30 4.51 -15.86 -0.84
C GLN A 30 3.64 -15.17 0.20
N GLY A 31 3.74 -13.84 0.29
CA GLY A 31 3.13 -13.07 1.39
C GLY A 31 2.93 -11.59 1.04
N PRO A 32 2.37 -10.82 1.98
CA PRO A 32 2.19 -9.38 1.82
C PRO A 32 3.53 -8.67 1.66
N VAL A 33 3.53 -7.60 0.87
CA VAL A 33 4.67 -6.72 0.66
C VAL A 33 4.22 -5.30 0.83
N LEU A 34 4.96 -4.55 1.64
CA LEU A 34 4.82 -3.11 1.73
C LEU A 34 5.63 -2.47 0.60
N ILE A 35 4.99 -1.60 -0.17
CA ILE A 35 5.57 -0.94 -1.33
C ILE A 35 5.51 0.57 -1.10
N GLY A 36 6.61 1.27 -1.37
CA GLY A 36 6.69 2.71 -1.21
C GLY A 36 7.46 3.39 -2.34
N SER A 37 7.05 4.61 -2.69
CA SER A 37 7.77 5.49 -3.62
C SER A 37 7.64 6.94 -3.19
N SER A 38 8.72 7.72 -3.40
CA SER A 38 8.70 9.18 -3.24
C SER A 38 7.92 9.92 -4.34
N HIS A 39 7.53 9.21 -5.41
CA HIS A 39 6.73 9.74 -6.52
C HIS A 39 5.26 9.37 -6.31
N GLY A 40 4.53 10.18 -5.56
CA GLY A 40 3.07 10.09 -5.45
C GLY A 40 2.34 10.96 -6.46
N GLY A 41 1.04 10.72 -6.64
CA GLY A 41 0.20 11.42 -7.61
C GLY A 41 0.36 10.94 -9.06
N VAL A 42 1.13 9.86 -9.27
CA VAL A 42 1.35 9.20 -10.56
C VAL A 42 1.03 7.72 -10.43
N ASN A 43 0.76 7.04 -11.55
CA ASN A 43 0.44 5.63 -11.52
C ASN A 43 1.67 4.78 -11.21
N ILE A 44 1.53 3.77 -10.35
CA ILE A 44 2.67 2.96 -9.87
C ILE A 44 3.25 2.08 -10.97
N GLU A 45 2.44 1.61 -11.93
CA GLU A 45 2.97 0.85 -13.06
C GLU A 45 3.88 1.70 -13.96
N ASP A 46 3.56 2.99 -14.12
CA ASP A 46 4.39 3.91 -14.90
C ASP A 46 5.71 4.17 -14.19
N VAL A 47 5.68 4.39 -12.86
CA VAL A 47 6.91 4.50 -12.05
C VAL A 47 7.74 3.22 -12.15
N ALA A 48 7.11 2.05 -12.16
CA ALA A 48 7.82 0.77 -12.27
C ALA A 48 8.48 0.58 -13.65
N ALA A 49 7.91 1.16 -14.71
CA ALA A 49 8.44 1.08 -16.06
C ALA A 49 9.56 2.11 -16.31
N GLU A 50 9.40 3.34 -15.80
CA GLU A 50 10.32 4.45 -16.06
C GLU A 50 11.47 4.53 -15.05
N SER A 51 11.20 4.26 -13.77
CA SER A 51 12.16 4.41 -12.66
C SER A 51 11.94 3.32 -11.61
N PRO A 52 12.18 2.04 -11.95
CA PRO A 52 11.93 0.91 -11.04
C PRO A 52 12.67 1.03 -9.70
N GLU A 53 13.81 1.72 -9.66
CA GLU A 53 14.59 2.02 -8.46
C GLU A 53 13.89 2.98 -7.49
N ALA A 54 12.91 3.74 -7.95
CA ALA A 54 12.07 4.60 -7.10
C ALA A 54 11.06 3.78 -6.27
N ILE A 55 10.85 2.50 -6.62
CA ILE A 55 9.95 1.60 -5.91
C ILE A 55 10.74 0.77 -4.91
N ILE A 56 10.50 1.02 -3.64
CA ILE A 56 11.04 0.23 -2.54
C ILE A 56 9.99 -0.84 -2.18
N LYS A 57 10.45 -2.08 -2.01
CA LYS A 57 9.61 -3.22 -1.62
C LYS A 57 10.17 -3.84 -0.35
N GLU A 58 9.35 -3.92 0.68
CA GLU A 58 9.67 -4.50 1.98
C GLU A 58 8.72 -5.69 2.23
N PRO A 59 9.19 -6.93 2.01
CA PRO A 59 8.39 -8.12 2.31
C PRO A 59 8.01 -8.20 3.79
N ILE A 60 6.77 -8.64 4.05
CA ILE A 60 6.24 -8.82 5.39
C ILE A 60 6.14 -10.32 5.67
N ASP A 61 6.71 -10.74 6.79
CA ASP A 61 6.53 -12.10 7.29
C ASP A 61 5.09 -12.28 7.79
N ILE A 62 4.42 -13.37 7.39
CA ILE A 62 3.00 -13.56 7.71
C ILE A 62 2.77 -13.98 9.16
N GLU A 63 3.76 -14.61 9.78
CA GLU A 63 3.68 -15.10 11.16
C GLU A 63 4.02 -13.98 12.14
N GLU A 64 5.05 -13.20 11.83
CA GLU A 64 5.48 -12.08 12.68
C GLU A 64 4.67 -10.79 12.41
N GLY A 65 4.16 -10.60 11.20
CA GLY A 65 3.51 -9.38 10.76
C GLY A 65 4.49 -8.23 10.47
N ILE A 66 3.94 -7.04 10.20
CA ILE A 66 4.76 -5.85 9.96
C ILE A 66 5.45 -5.38 11.24
N LYS A 67 6.77 -5.17 11.17
CA LYS A 67 7.53 -4.54 12.27
C LYS A 67 7.54 -3.03 12.10
N LYS A 68 7.44 -2.30 13.22
CA LYS A 68 7.48 -0.83 13.18
C LYS A 68 8.79 -0.33 12.55
N GLU A 69 9.89 -1.01 12.78
CA GLU A 69 11.20 -0.69 12.22
C GLU A 69 11.21 -0.81 10.68
N GLN A 70 10.49 -1.78 10.10
CA GLN A 70 10.37 -1.91 8.65
C GLN A 70 9.60 -0.72 8.06
N ALA A 71 8.48 -0.35 8.69
CA ALA A 71 7.68 0.81 8.29
C ALA A 71 8.49 2.12 8.41
N LEU A 72 9.27 2.28 9.48
CA LEU A 72 10.15 3.44 9.68
C LEU A 72 11.23 3.52 8.60
N GLN A 73 11.90 2.41 8.31
CA GLN A 73 12.92 2.38 7.25
C GLN A 73 12.33 2.73 5.89
N LEU A 74 11.14 2.22 5.57
CA LEU A 74 10.46 2.57 4.33
C LEU A 74 10.11 4.07 4.29
N ALA A 75 9.50 4.61 5.35
CA ALA A 75 9.15 6.02 5.43
C ALA A 75 10.39 6.93 5.27
N GLN A 76 11.52 6.58 5.88
CA GLN A 76 12.79 7.28 5.69
C GLN A 76 13.28 7.23 4.24
N LYS A 77 13.27 6.06 3.61
CA LYS A 77 13.67 5.90 2.20
C LYS A 77 12.75 6.66 1.23
N MET A 78 11.47 6.82 1.58
CA MET A 78 10.51 7.65 0.85
C MET A 78 10.69 9.16 1.10
N GLY A 79 11.63 9.55 1.97
CA GLY A 79 11.99 10.93 2.22
C GLY A 79 11.03 11.67 3.16
N PHE A 80 10.27 10.98 4.01
CA PHE A 80 9.50 11.66 5.07
C PHE A 80 10.46 12.37 6.05
N PRO A 81 10.20 13.62 6.43
CA PRO A 81 11.08 14.36 7.33
C PRO A 81 11.04 13.80 8.75
N PRO A 82 12.12 13.97 9.55
CA PRO A 82 12.25 13.33 10.87
C PRO A 82 11.13 13.64 11.86
N ASN A 83 10.47 14.78 11.74
CA ASN A 83 9.37 15.18 12.62
C ASN A 83 8.06 14.45 12.34
N ILE A 84 7.88 13.84 11.16
CA ILE A 84 6.63 13.14 10.79
C ILE A 84 6.84 11.69 10.37
N VAL A 85 8.08 11.24 10.23
CA VAL A 85 8.42 9.88 9.79
C VAL A 85 7.79 8.79 10.67
N GLU A 86 7.69 9.03 11.97
CA GLU A 86 6.98 8.15 12.92
C GLU A 86 5.49 8.05 12.60
N SER A 87 4.84 9.17 12.29
CA SER A 87 3.42 9.21 11.93
C SER A 87 3.18 8.49 10.59
N ALA A 88 4.07 8.66 9.62
CA ALA A 88 3.99 7.93 8.34
C ALA A 88 4.13 6.42 8.56
N ALA A 89 5.10 5.98 9.35
CA ALA A 89 5.29 4.58 9.69
C ALA A 89 4.09 3.99 10.44
N GLU A 90 3.50 4.72 11.38
CA GLU A 90 2.28 4.31 12.08
C GLU A 90 1.10 4.14 11.13
N ASN A 91 0.94 5.03 10.14
CA ASN A 91 -0.07 4.87 9.10
C ASN A 91 0.19 3.61 8.26
N MET A 92 1.43 3.32 7.87
CA MET A 92 1.76 2.07 7.14
C MET A 92 1.41 0.81 7.96
N VAL A 93 1.69 0.80 9.27
CA VAL A 93 1.30 -0.31 10.16
C VAL A 93 -0.23 -0.44 10.26
N LYS A 94 -0.95 0.68 10.33
CA LYS A 94 -2.43 0.68 10.30
C LYS A 94 -2.98 0.17 8.98
N LEU A 95 -2.37 0.52 7.84
CA LEU A 95 -2.74 0.01 6.52
C LEU A 95 -2.54 -1.50 6.42
N TYR A 96 -1.43 -2.04 6.93
CA TYR A 96 -1.26 -3.49 7.03
C TYR A 96 -2.28 -4.16 7.97
N SER A 97 -2.63 -3.50 9.07
CA SER A 97 -3.69 -4.00 9.96
C SER A 97 -5.05 -4.02 9.26
N LEU A 98 -5.35 -3.01 8.45
CA LEU A 98 -6.55 -2.94 7.61
C LEU A 98 -6.54 -4.04 6.55
N PHE A 99 -5.39 -4.26 5.92
CA PHE A 99 -5.16 -5.30 4.92
C PHE A 99 -5.58 -6.68 5.44
N LEU A 100 -5.09 -7.05 6.63
CA LEU A 100 -5.46 -8.32 7.26
C LEU A 100 -6.92 -8.35 7.72
N LYS A 101 -7.38 -7.29 8.37
CA LYS A 101 -8.70 -7.26 9.01
C LYS A 101 -9.85 -7.45 8.03
N TYR A 102 -9.74 -6.88 6.84
CA TYR A 102 -10.80 -6.88 5.84
C TYR A 102 -10.55 -7.83 4.68
N ASP A 103 -9.57 -8.74 4.80
CA ASP A 103 -9.18 -9.65 3.74
C ASP A 103 -8.90 -8.92 2.41
N ALA A 104 -8.16 -7.81 2.51
CA ALA A 104 -7.74 -7.08 1.33
C ALA A 104 -6.66 -7.87 0.58
N THR A 105 -6.65 -7.77 -0.74
CA THR A 105 -5.57 -8.25 -1.60
C THR A 105 -4.62 -7.13 -2.02
N MET A 106 -5.10 -5.89 -1.95
CA MET A 106 -4.34 -4.67 -2.20
C MET A 106 -4.96 -3.50 -1.46
N ILE A 107 -4.12 -2.66 -0.86
CA ILE A 107 -4.47 -1.30 -0.44
C ILE A 107 -3.41 -0.39 -1.05
N GLU A 108 -3.83 0.63 -1.77
CA GLU A 108 -2.96 1.67 -2.32
C GLU A 108 -3.45 3.03 -1.82
N ILE A 109 -2.54 3.81 -1.23
CA ILE A 109 -2.73 5.21 -0.89
C ILE A 109 -1.87 6.03 -1.84
N ASN A 110 -2.52 6.84 -2.68
CA ASN A 110 -1.84 7.61 -3.70
C ASN A 110 -2.58 8.93 -4.04
N PRO A 111 -2.17 10.08 -3.49
CA PRO A 111 -0.99 10.29 -2.65
C PRO A 111 -1.24 10.17 -1.14
N MET A 112 -0.21 9.75 -0.41
CA MET A 112 -0.01 10.03 1.01
C MET A 112 0.78 11.33 1.13
N VAL A 113 0.24 12.33 1.83
CA VAL A 113 0.81 13.68 1.90
C VAL A 113 1.11 14.09 3.34
N GLU A 114 1.99 15.07 3.48
CA GLU A 114 2.16 15.85 4.70
C GLU A 114 1.43 17.19 4.55
N ASP A 115 0.69 17.62 5.57
CA ASP A 115 0.10 18.96 5.58
C ASP A 115 1.01 20.00 6.23
N SER A 116 0.58 21.26 6.23
CA SER A 116 1.34 22.37 6.81
C SER A 116 1.52 22.28 8.32
N ASP A 117 0.67 21.49 9.00
CA ASP A 117 0.69 21.31 10.44
C ASP A 117 1.52 20.08 10.85
N GLY A 118 2.07 19.34 9.87
CA GLY A 118 2.90 18.17 10.09
C GLY A 118 2.09 16.88 10.30
N ALA A 119 0.81 16.85 9.91
CA ALA A 119 0.02 15.63 9.88
C ALA A 119 0.26 14.84 8.59
N VAL A 120 0.26 13.51 8.69
CA VAL A 120 0.30 12.61 7.53
C VAL A 120 -1.12 12.21 7.16
N LEU A 121 -1.51 12.46 5.90
CA LEU A 121 -2.86 12.27 5.38
C LEU A 121 -2.86 11.30 4.20
N CYS A 122 -3.88 10.43 4.14
CA CYS A 122 -4.18 9.60 2.98
C CYS A 122 -5.20 10.33 2.10
N MET A 123 -4.78 10.90 0.98
CA MET A 123 -5.65 11.75 0.15
C MET A 123 -6.61 10.96 -0.74
N ASP A 124 -6.14 9.80 -1.22
CA ASP A 124 -6.93 8.89 -2.02
C ASP A 124 -6.55 7.44 -1.68
N ALA A 125 -7.50 6.53 -1.84
CA ALA A 125 -7.33 5.13 -1.52
C ALA A 125 -8.02 4.22 -2.55
N LYS A 126 -7.26 3.26 -3.07
CA LYS A 126 -7.79 2.15 -3.87
C LYS A 126 -7.58 0.85 -3.12
N ILE A 127 -8.67 0.12 -2.89
CA ILE A 127 -8.64 -1.12 -2.10
C ILE A 127 -9.31 -2.24 -2.89
N ASN A 128 -8.60 -3.36 -3.03
CA ASN A 128 -9.14 -4.59 -3.58
C ASN A 128 -9.32 -5.62 -2.46
N PHE A 129 -10.44 -6.31 -2.45
CA PHE A 129 -10.77 -7.36 -1.47
C PHE A 129 -10.71 -8.76 -2.08
N ASP A 130 -10.43 -9.78 -1.27
CA ASP A 130 -10.51 -11.18 -1.70
C ASP A 130 -11.98 -11.60 -1.81
N SER A 131 -12.46 -11.87 -3.02
CA SER A 131 -13.84 -12.33 -3.26
C SER A 131 -14.18 -13.61 -2.50
N ASN A 132 -13.19 -14.47 -2.22
CA ASN A 132 -13.40 -15.70 -1.43
C ASN A 132 -13.69 -15.41 0.05
N SER A 133 -13.46 -14.18 0.52
CA SER A 133 -13.75 -13.75 1.89
C SER A 133 -15.18 -13.24 2.09
N ALA A 134 -15.99 -13.14 1.03
CA ALA A 134 -17.34 -12.55 1.08
C ALA A 134 -18.24 -13.13 2.19
N TYR A 135 -18.10 -14.44 2.48
CA TYR A 135 -18.88 -15.10 3.52
C TYR A 135 -18.65 -14.54 4.94
N ARG A 136 -17.45 -13.99 5.20
CA ARG A 136 -17.02 -13.42 6.49
C ARG A 136 -16.91 -11.89 6.47
N GLN A 137 -16.77 -11.27 5.29
CA GLN A 137 -16.67 -9.81 5.10
C GLN A 137 -17.98 -9.16 4.60
N LYS A 138 -19.14 -9.63 5.06
CA LYS A 138 -20.47 -9.21 4.55
C LYS A 138 -20.62 -7.70 4.42
N LYS A 139 -20.25 -6.94 5.46
CA LYS A 139 -20.36 -5.47 5.48
C LYS A 139 -19.60 -4.78 4.35
N ILE A 140 -18.46 -5.34 3.90
CA ILE A 140 -17.68 -4.78 2.80
C ILE A 140 -18.36 -5.08 1.47
N PHE A 141 -18.82 -6.31 1.27
CA PHE A 141 -19.50 -6.71 0.03
C PHE A 141 -20.90 -6.10 -0.10
N ASP A 142 -21.54 -5.73 1.01
CA ASP A 142 -22.79 -4.95 1.01
C ASP A 142 -22.58 -3.52 0.47
N LEU A 143 -21.34 -3.01 0.43
CA LEU A 143 -21.01 -1.69 -0.15
C LEU A 143 -20.69 -1.77 -1.64
N GLN A 144 -20.73 -2.95 -2.26
CA GLN A 144 -20.41 -3.11 -3.67
C GLN A 144 -21.41 -2.35 -4.55
N ASP A 145 -20.89 -1.41 -5.33
CA ASP A 145 -21.67 -0.68 -6.32
C ASP A 145 -21.67 -1.42 -7.66
N TRP A 146 -22.70 -2.23 -7.88
CA TRP A 146 -22.88 -2.98 -9.12
C TRP A 146 -23.00 -2.09 -10.36
N THR A 147 -23.25 -0.78 -10.25
CA THR A 147 -23.30 0.10 -11.44
C THR A 147 -21.93 0.29 -12.09
N GLN A 148 -20.85 0.01 -11.38
CA GLN A 148 -19.47 0.09 -11.89
C GLN A 148 -19.01 -1.19 -12.60
N GLU A 149 -19.75 -2.28 -12.46
CA GLU A 149 -19.42 -3.58 -13.05
C GLU A 149 -20.10 -3.77 -14.41
N ASP A 150 -19.46 -4.53 -15.29
CA ASP A 150 -20.06 -4.95 -16.56
C ASP A 150 -21.34 -5.75 -16.29
N GLU A 151 -22.39 -5.53 -17.08
CA GLU A 151 -23.67 -6.24 -16.90
C GLU A 151 -23.54 -7.76 -16.99
N ARG A 152 -22.52 -8.26 -17.70
CA ARG A 152 -22.26 -9.69 -17.84
C ARG A 152 -21.69 -10.33 -16.58
N ASP A 153 -21.11 -9.51 -15.70
CA ASP A 153 -20.40 -9.94 -14.49
C ASP A 153 -21.21 -9.69 -13.19
N LYS A 154 -22.44 -9.19 -13.32
CA LYS A 154 -23.45 -9.10 -12.25
C LYS A 154 -24.13 -10.45 -11.98
#